data_AF-A0A6N9UPP4-F1
#
_entry.id   AF-A0A6N9UPP4-F1
#
_cell.length_a   1.000
_cell.length_b   1.000
_cell.length_c   1.000
_cell.angle_alpha   90.00
_cell.angle_beta   90.00
_cell.angle_gamma   90.00
#
_symmetry.space_group_name_H-M   'P 1'
#
loop_
_entity.id
_entity.type
_entity.pdbx_description
1 polymer ?
#
loop_
_entity_poly.entity_id
_entity_poly.type
_entity_poly.pdbx_seq_one_letter_code
_entity_poly.pdbx_strand_id
1 'polypeptide(L)'
;MTSNRAPTTHPYLRAATAGVRHHTRALDRSVLEQRVDRAHLDVIHAHVTELHRLLDRLAETARPAHPGAGRHLAVAHTRLWQASAEVHSAFHLLPTDLTDSTECRPEKLPEGPPVLTICQRHLAAGHTVRRKTTPTDLNRPRTTARER
;
A
#
# COMPACT_ATOMS: atom_id res chain seq x y z
N MET A 1 29.65 7.08 29.77
CA MET A 1 28.68 6.15 29.17
C MET A 1 28.23 6.70 27.82
N THR A 2 28.95 6.40 26.74
CA THR A 2 28.56 6.77 25.39
C THR A 2 27.68 5.67 24.82
N SER A 3 26.39 5.97 24.66
CA SER A 3 25.43 5.05 24.05
C SER A 3 25.84 4.76 22.60
N ASN A 4 26.34 3.55 22.35
CA ASN A 4 26.60 3.04 21.01
C ASN A 4 25.28 2.92 20.24
N ARG A 5 24.85 4.00 19.59
CA ARG A 5 23.72 3.98 18.68
C ARG A 5 24.18 3.29 17.41
N ALA A 6 24.01 1.97 17.36
CA ALA A 6 24.22 1.20 16.14
C ALA A 6 23.53 1.93 14.96
N PRO A 7 24.19 2.07 13.80
CA PRO A 7 23.59 2.67 12.63
C PRO A 7 22.28 1.92 12.34
N THR A 8 21.19 2.68 12.21
CA THR A 8 19.87 2.09 12.10
C THR A 8 19.80 1.31 10.79
N THR A 9 19.70 -0.02 10.84
CA THR A 9 19.91 -0.91 9.68
C THR A 9 19.00 -0.63 8.47
N HIS A 10 17.92 0.16 8.61
CA HIS A 10 17.06 0.55 7.48
C HIS A 10 16.50 1.97 7.69
N PRO A 11 17.29 3.04 7.44
CA PRO A 11 16.89 4.42 7.78
C PRO A 11 15.63 4.87 7.03
N TYR A 12 15.50 4.51 5.74
CA TYR A 12 14.34 4.88 4.92
C TYR A 12 13.04 4.19 5.35
N LEU A 13 13.09 2.91 5.74
CA LEU A 13 11.90 2.21 6.28
C LEU A 13 11.42 2.82 7.60
N ARG A 14 12.37 3.25 8.44
CA ARG A 14 12.05 3.96 9.69
C ARG A 14 11.43 5.32 9.42
N ALA A 15 11.97 6.09 8.47
CA ALA A 15 11.41 7.37 8.07
C ALA A 15 9.98 7.21 7.54
N ALA A 16 9.73 6.25 6.64
CA ALA A 16 8.39 5.95 6.14
C ALA A 16 7.41 5.59 7.27
N THR A 17 7.84 4.73 8.20
CA THR A 17 7.02 4.35 9.37
C THR A 17 6.72 5.55 10.27
N ALA A 18 7.70 6.45 10.46
CA ALA A 18 7.50 7.66 11.25
C ALA A 18 6.51 8.62 10.58
N GLY A 19 6.59 8.79 9.26
CA GLY A 19 5.64 9.58 8.47
C GLY A 19 4.21 9.06 8.58
N VAL A 20 4.01 7.75 8.37
CA VAL A 20 2.69 7.11 8.54
C VAL A 20 2.14 7.34 9.95
N ARG A 21 2.95 7.11 10.99
CA ARG A 21 2.52 7.35 12.39
C ARG A 21 2.16 8.80 12.65
N HIS A 22 2.92 9.73 12.10
CA HIS A 22 2.64 11.16 12.25
C HIS A 22 1.29 11.51 11.62
N HIS A 23 1.05 11.01 10.39
CA HIS A 23 -0.21 11.22 9.67
C HIS A 23 -1.41 10.60 10.39
N THR A 24 -1.31 9.36 10.86
CA THR A 24 -2.37 8.71 11.67
C THR A 24 -2.73 9.55 12.89
N ARG A 25 -1.73 10.03 13.64
CA ARG A 25 -1.96 10.88 14.81
C ARG A 25 -2.51 12.26 14.46
N ALA A 26 -2.23 12.78 13.26
CA ALA A 26 -2.79 14.04 12.80
C ALA A 26 -4.29 13.89 12.52
N LEU A 27 -4.71 12.75 11.95
CA LEU A 27 -6.13 12.40 11.77
C LEU A 27 -6.86 12.31 13.12
N ASP A 28 -6.28 11.62 14.12
CA ASP A 28 -6.88 11.49 15.45
C ASP A 28 -7.08 12.84 16.18
N ARG A 29 -6.23 13.83 15.87
CA ARG A 29 -6.28 15.16 16.49
C ARG A 29 -7.13 16.18 15.72
N SER A 30 -7.56 15.86 14.50
CA SER A 30 -8.36 16.77 13.70
C SER A 30 -9.74 16.93 14.33
N VAL A 31 -10.08 18.16 14.74
CA VAL A 31 -11.38 18.50 15.35
C VAL A 31 -12.49 18.57 14.29
N LEU A 32 -12.13 18.73 13.02
CA LEU A 32 -13.03 18.65 11.89
C LEU A 32 -13.08 17.21 11.38
N GLU A 33 -14.26 16.73 11.00
CA GLU A 33 -14.43 15.44 10.32
C GLU A 33 -13.67 15.47 8.99
N GLN A 34 -12.41 15.05 9.01
CA GLN A 34 -11.58 15.00 7.82
C GLN A 34 -12.06 13.82 6.97
N ARG A 35 -12.98 14.10 6.04
CA ARG A 35 -13.57 13.12 5.15
C ARG A 35 -12.46 12.43 4.34
N VAL A 36 -12.50 11.10 4.27
CA VAL A 36 -11.60 10.33 3.40
C VAL A 36 -11.83 10.76 1.95
N ASP A 37 -10.77 11.15 1.26
CA ASP A 37 -10.80 11.57 -0.14
C ASP A 37 -9.95 10.65 -1.03
N ARG A 38 -10.07 10.87 -2.34
CA ARG A 38 -9.35 10.10 -3.35
C ARG A 38 -7.83 10.30 -3.30
N ALA A 39 -7.36 11.49 -2.91
CA ALA A 39 -5.94 11.79 -2.80
C ALA A 39 -5.28 10.97 -1.68
N HIS A 40 -5.97 10.85 -0.54
CA HIS A 40 -5.53 10.04 0.58
C HIS A 40 -5.42 8.56 0.18
N LEU A 41 -6.42 8.02 -0.51
CA LEU A 41 -6.37 6.63 -0.97
C LEU A 41 -5.29 6.38 -2.03
N ASP A 42 -4.99 7.35 -2.91
CA ASP A 42 -3.86 7.24 -3.86
C ASP A 42 -2.51 7.15 -3.11
N VAL A 43 -2.28 7.97 -2.09
CA VAL A 43 -1.04 7.91 -1.29
C VAL A 43 -0.94 6.59 -0.51
N ILE A 44 -2.04 6.13 0.10
CA ILE A 44 -2.06 4.84 0.81
C ILE A 44 -1.78 3.67 -0.15
N HIS A 45 -2.41 3.66 -1.33
CA HIS A 45 -2.14 2.66 -2.35
C HIS A 45 -0.67 2.67 -2.80
N ALA A 46 -0.03 3.85 -2.84
CA ALA A 46 1.41 3.99 -3.08
C ALA A 46 2.23 3.14 -2.12
N HIS A 47 2.00 3.37 -0.82
CA HIS A 47 2.72 2.72 0.25
C HIS A 47 2.50 1.21 0.25
N VAL A 48 1.25 0.77 0.10
CA VAL A 48 0.92 -0.66 0.08
C VAL A 48 1.56 -1.35 -1.13
N THR A 49 1.57 -0.70 -2.30
CA THR A 49 2.18 -1.25 -3.52
C THR A 49 3.70 -1.35 -3.42
N GLU A 50 4.36 -0.37 -2.82
CA GLU A 50 5.81 -0.42 -2.57
C GLU A 50 6.18 -1.48 -1.53
N LEU A 51 5.38 -1.61 -0.46
CA LEU A 51 5.57 -2.69 0.53
C LEU A 51 5.37 -4.07 -0.10
N HIS A 52 4.38 -4.22 -0.99
CA HIS A 52 4.18 -5.43 -1.77
C HIS A 52 5.45 -5.76 -2.58
N ARG A 53 6.00 -4.82 -3.35
CA ARG A 53 7.25 -5.03 -4.12
C ARG A 53 8.44 -5.39 -3.24
N LEU A 54 8.57 -4.74 -2.08
CA LEU A 54 9.63 -5.03 -1.13
C LEU A 54 9.52 -6.46 -0.57
N LEU A 55 8.32 -6.91 -0.19
CA LEU A 55 8.14 -8.26 0.35
C LEU A 55 8.43 -9.34 -0.67
N ASP A 56 8.09 -9.13 -1.95
CA ASP A 56 8.46 -10.04 -3.05
C ASP A 56 9.97 -10.25 -3.08
N ARG A 57 10.73 -9.15 -3.09
CA ARG A 57 12.21 -9.19 -3.12
C ARG A 57 12.79 -9.86 -1.87
N LEU A 58 12.24 -9.57 -0.70
CA LEU A 58 12.69 -10.19 0.55
C LEU A 58 12.38 -11.69 0.58
N ALA A 59 11.23 -12.12 0.06
CA ALA A 59 10.87 -13.53 -0.02
C ALA A 59 11.86 -14.31 -0.90
N GLU A 60 12.22 -13.77 -2.07
CA GLU A 60 13.21 -14.40 -2.95
C GLU A 60 14.60 -14.46 -2.33
N THR A 61 15.00 -13.40 -1.62
CA THR A 61 16.33 -13.33 -0.98
C THR A 61 16.42 -14.24 0.24
N ALA A 62 15.34 -14.35 1.02
CA ALA A 62 15.33 -15.17 2.24
C ALA A 62 15.22 -16.67 1.95
N ARG A 63 14.61 -17.08 0.83
CA ARG A 63 14.26 -18.47 0.56
C ARG A 63 15.46 -19.44 0.54
N PRO A 64 16.63 -19.12 -0.06
CA PRO A 64 17.75 -20.07 -0.10
C PRO A 64 18.30 -20.43 1.28
N ALA A 65 18.48 -19.45 2.17
CA ALA A 65 19.00 -19.66 3.51
C ALA A 65 17.91 -20.04 4.53
N HIS A 66 16.69 -19.52 4.34
CA HIS A 66 15.58 -19.64 5.29
C HIS A 66 14.24 -19.93 4.56
N PRO A 67 14.03 -21.17 4.08
CA PRO A 67 12.83 -21.50 3.29
C PRO A 67 11.51 -21.24 4.02
N GLY A 68 11.46 -21.45 5.34
CA GLY A 68 10.28 -21.16 6.17
C GLY A 68 9.93 -19.67 6.18
N ALA A 69 10.93 -18.81 6.39
CA ALA A 69 10.76 -17.37 6.36
C ALA A 69 10.31 -16.89 4.97
N GLY A 70 10.93 -17.41 3.90
CA GLY A 70 10.53 -17.11 2.52
C GLY A 70 9.07 -17.47 2.22
N ARG A 71 8.55 -18.58 2.77
CA ARG A 71 7.12 -18.95 2.65
C ARG A 71 6.20 -17.97 3.37
N HIS A 72 6.54 -17.55 4.58
CA HIS A 72 5.74 -16.56 5.31
C HIS A 72 5.74 -15.20 4.60
N LEU A 73 6.89 -14.78 4.06
CA LEU A 73 6.99 -13.54 3.27
C LEU A 73 6.16 -13.61 1.99
N ALA A 74 6.14 -14.75 1.29
CA ALA A 74 5.28 -14.95 0.12
C ALA A 74 3.78 -14.85 0.49
N VAL A 75 3.36 -15.42 1.62
CA VAL A 75 1.97 -15.28 2.12
C VAL A 75 1.65 -13.82 2.46
N ALA A 76 2.59 -13.09 3.09
CA ALA A 76 2.41 -11.67 3.41
C ALA A 76 2.33 -10.81 2.13
N HIS A 77 3.14 -11.10 1.13
CA HIS A 77 3.09 -10.48 -0.20
C HIS A 77 1.70 -10.62 -0.85
N THR A 78 1.14 -11.84 -0.89
CA THR A 78 -0.21 -12.08 -1.43
C THR A 78 -1.29 -11.28 -0.68
N ARG A 79 -1.18 -11.18 0.65
CA ARG A 79 -2.14 -10.41 1.46
C ARG A 79 -2.02 -8.90 1.24
N LEU A 80 -0.81 -8.37 1.03
CA LEU A 80 -0.62 -6.97 0.66
C LEU A 80 -1.22 -6.66 -0.71
N TRP A 81 -1.12 -7.58 -1.67
CA TRP A 81 -1.83 -7.43 -2.94
C TRP A 81 -3.34 -7.31 -2.73
N GLN A 82 -3.94 -8.22 -1.96
CA GLN A 82 -5.38 -8.17 -1.65
C GLN A 82 -5.76 -6.85 -0.97
N ALA A 83 -4.99 -6.39 0.01
CA ALA A 83 -5.21 -5.09 0.64
C ALA A 83 -5.13 -3.93 -0.36
N SER A 84 -4.18 -3.96 -1.30
CA SER A 84 -4.07 -2.94 -2.35
C SER A 84 -5.28 -2.94 -3.29
N ALA A 85 -5.84 -4.11 -3.60
CA ALA A 85 -7.04 -4.24 -4.42
C ALA A 85 -8.26 -3.64 -3.72
N GLU A 86 -8.42 -3.88 -2.41
CA GLU A 86 -9.51 -3.28 -1.63
C GLU A 86 -9.37 -1.75 -1.52
N VAL A 87 -8.16 -1.23 -1.33
CA VAL A 87 -7.91 0.22 -1.34
C VAL A 87 -8.26 0.83 -2.71
N HIS A 88 -7.90 0.15 -3.80
CA HIS A 88 -8.24 0.58 -5.15
C HIS A 88 -9.76 0.55 -5.41
N SER A 89 -10.46 -0.48 -4.93
CA SER A 89 -11.93 -0.54 -4.99
C SER A 89 -12.55 0.61 -4.20
N ALA A 90 -12.08 0.89 -2.98
CA ALA A 90 -12.56 2.00 -2.16
C ALA A 90 -12.36 3.37 -2.85
N PHE A 91 -11.25 3.55 -3.56
CA PHE A 91 -10.99 4.77 -4.35
C PHE A 91 -12.10 5.05 -5.38
N HIS A 92 -12.57 4.00 -6.07
CA HIS A 92 -13.66 4.14 -7.04
C HIS A 92 -15.04 4.40 -6.41
N LEU A 93 -15.22 4.11 -5.12
CA LEU A 93 -16.46 4.40 -4.40
C LEU A 93 -16.55 5.83 -3.86
N LEU A 94 -15.42 6.54 -3.75
CA LEU A 94 -15.41 7.94 -3.29
C LEU A 94 -15.82 8.89 -4.42
N PRO A 95 -16.49 10.01 -4.11
CA PRO A 95 -16.84 11.03 -5.11
C PRO A 95 -15.58 11.66 -5.73
N THR A 96 -15.72 12.18 -6.96
CA THR A 96 -14.69 13.00 -7.61
C THR A 96 -15.05 14.47 -7.44
N ASP A 97 -14.07 15.33 -7.10
CA ASP A 97 -14.25 16.79 -7.10
C ASP A 97 -14.41 17.37 -8.52
N LEU A 98 -14.11 16.55 -9.54
CA LEU A 98 -14.61 16.75 -10.89
C LEU A 98 -16.12 16.50 -10.83
N THR A 99 -16.89 17.54 -10.50
CA THR A 99 -18.31 17.58 -10.86
C THR A 99 -18.43 17.12 -12.30
N ASP A 100 -19.35 16.19 -12.59
CA ASP A 100 -19.77 15.77 -13.94
C ASP A 100 -20.32 16.97 -14.74
N SER A 101 -19.50 17.98 -14.98
CA SER A 101 -19.74 18.99 -15.98
C SER A 101 -19.36 18.34 -17.29
N THR A 102 -20.36 17.83 -18.00
CA THR A 102 -20.26 17.56 -19.45
C THR A 102 -19.94 18.84 -20.24
N GLU A 103 -19.96 20.01 -19.61
CA GLU A 103 -19.43 21.26 -20.15
C GLU A 103 -17.90 21.27 -20.11
N CYS A 104 -17.30 21.32 -21.30
CA CYS A 104 -15.88 21.63 -21.47
C CYS A 104 -15.62 23.07 -21.00
N ARG A 105 -15.05 23.24 -19.80
CA ARG A 105 -14.62 24.53 -19.24
C ARG A 105 -13.10 24.62 -19.22
N PRO A 106 -12.45 24.97 -20.34
CA PRO A 106 -10.99 25.01 -20.45
C PRO A 106 -10.33 26.00 -19.48
N GLU A 107 -11.03 27.05 -19.06
CA GLU A 107 -10.62 28.02 -18.04
C GLU A 107 -10.61 27.46 -16.60
N LYS A 108 -11.17 26.26 -16.37
CA LYS A 108 -11.15 25.54 -15.09
C LYS A 108 -10.29 24.27 -15.15
N LEU A 109 -9.38 24.17 -16.12
CA LEU A 109 -8.38 23.11 -16.07
C LEU A 109 -7.56 23.32 -14.79
N PRO A 110 -7.45 22.34 -13.88
CA PRO A 110 -6.42 22.40 -12.85
C PRO A 110 -5.08 22.65 -13.56
N GLU A 111 -4.19 23.48 -12.99
CA GLU A 111 -2.86 23.89 -13.54
C GLU A 111 -1.86 22.70 -13.63
N GLY A 112 -2.32 21.57 -14.16
CA GLY A 112 -1.70 20.26 -14.07
C GLY A 112 -2.62 19.31 -13.29
N PRO A 113 -2.99 18.15 -13.86
CA PRO A 113 -3.74 17.17 -13.09
C PRO A 113 -2.86 16.67 -11.94
N PRO A 114 -3.36 16.53 -10.70
CA PRO A 114 -2.84 15.49 -9.84
C PRO A 114 -3.17 14.19 -10.59
N VAL A 115 -2.19 13.66 -11.32
CA VAL A 115 -2.37 12.40 -12.03
C VAL A 115 -2.45 11.34 -10.93
N LEU A 116 -3.67 11.06 -10.46
CA LEU A 116 -3.92 9.97 -9.54
C LEU A 116 -3.50 8.70 -10.28
N THR A 117 -2.34 8.18 -9.90
CA THR A 117 -1.70 7.05 -10.59
C THR A 117 -2.16 5.71 -10.04
N ILE A 118 -3.13 5.70 -9.12
CA ILE A 118 -3.63 4.51 -8.46
C ILE A 118 -3.98 3.39 -9.46
N CYS A 119 -4.76 3.69 -10.50
CA CYS A 119 -5.18 2.70 -11.49
C CYS A 119 -3.98 2.10 -12.26
N GLN A 120 -3.05 2.95 -12.69
CA GLN A 120 -1.85 2.54 -13.42
C GLN A 120 -0.95 1.65 -12.55
N ARG A 121 -0.72 2.06 -11.29
CA ARG A 121 0.06 1.29 -10.32
C ARG A 121 -0.60 -0.05 -9.99
N HIS A 122 -1.93 -0.06 -9.86
CA HIS A 122 -2.69 -1.27 -9.61
C HIS A 122 -2.55 -2.27 -10.76
N LEU A 123 -2.68 -1.82 -12.01
CA LEU A 123 -2.46 -2.66 -13.20
C LEU A 123 -1.04 -3.24 -13.25
N ALA A 124 -0.03 -2.42 -12.99
CA ALA A 124 1.38 -2.85 -12.96
C ALA A 124 1.65 -3.91 -11.87
N ALA A 125 1.09 -3.72 -10.67
CA ALA A 125 1.19 -4.69 -9.59
C ALA A 125 0.46 -6.01 -9.93
N GLY A 126 -0.74 -5.93 -10.51
CA GLY A 126 -1.53 -7.09 -10.92
C GLY A 126 -0.82 -7.98 -11.96
N HIS A 127 -0.01 -7.39 -12.85
CA HIS A 127 0.83 -8.17 -13.77
C HIS A 127 1.87 -9.03 -13.04
N THR A 128 2.46 -8.51 -11.96
CA THR A 128 3.45 -9.25 -11.14
C THR A 128 2.79 -10.42 -10.41
N VAL A 129 1.62 -10.18 -9.81
CA VAL A 129 0.87 -11.20 -9.07
C VAL A 129 0.46 -12.36 -9.97
N ARG A 130 -0.08 -12.08 -11.17
CA ARG A 130 -0.49 -13.11 -12.13
C ARG A 130 0.64 -14.07 -12.53
N ARG A 131 1.90 -13.61 -12.51
CA ARG A 131 3.05 -14.46 -12.84
C ARG A 131 3.51 -15.36 -11.69
N LYS A 132 3.25 -14.98 -10.44
CA LYS A 132 3.89 -15.57 -9.26
C LYS A 132 2.92 -16.22 -8.27
N THR A 133 1.63 -15.94 -8.37
CA THR A 133 0.63 -16.34 -7.38
C THR A 133 -0.42 -17.22 -8.03
N THR A 134 -0.67 -18.40 -7.44
CA THR A 134 -1.73 -19.29 -7.92
C THR A 134 -3.09 -18.91 -7.33
N PRO A 135 -4.22 -19.32 -7.94
CA PRO A 135 -5.55 -19.16 -7.34
C PRO A 135 -5.64 -19.76 -5.93
N THR A 136 -4.94 -20.86 -5.67
CA THR A 136 -4.87 -21.49 -4.34
C THR A 136 -4.19 -20.59 -3.32
N ASP A 137 -3.17 -19.83 -3.71
CA ASP A 137 -2.48 -18.89 -2.81
C ASP A 137 -3.39 -17.72 -2.41
N LEU A 138 -4.22 -17.23 -3.34
CA LEU A 138 -5.19 -16.17 -3.08
C LEU A 138 -6.32 -16.61 -2.14
N ASN A 139 -6.79 -17.85 -2.30
CA ASN A 139 -7.92 -18.39 -1.54
C ASN A 139 -7.51 -19.10 -0.24
N ARG A 140 -6.22 -19.11 0.10
CA ARG A 140 -5.73 -19.80 1.31
C ARG A 140 -6.33 -19.15 2.56
N PRO A 141 -7.11 -19.89 3.38
CA PRO A 141 -7.67 -19.36 4.62
C PRO A 141 -6.55 -18.92 5.57
N ARG A 142 -6.79 -17.88 6.36
CA ARG A 142 -5.93 -17.56 7.49
C ARG A 142 -6.18 -18.62 8.55
N THR A 143 -5.32 -19.64 8.64
CA THR A 143 -5.34 -20.57 9.75
C THR A 143 -5.04 -19.78 11.02
N THR A 144 -6.07 -19.57 11.84
CA THR A 144 -5.90 -19.18 13.23
C THR A 144 -5.41 -20.43 13.95
N ALA A 145 -4.10 -20.56 14.11
CA ALA A 145 -3.59 -21.47 15.11
C ALA A 145 -4.20 -21.02 16.45
N ARG A 146 -5.17 -21.77 16.97
CA ARG A 146 -5.50 -21.74 18.40
C ARG A 146 -4.21 -22.16 19.09
N GLU A 147 -3.54 -21.22 19.74
CA GLU A 147 -2.53 -21.54 20.75
C GLU A 147 -3.18 -22.52 21.75
N ARG A 148 -2.55 -23.68 21.89
CA ARG A 148 -2.80 -24.62 22.98
C ARG A 148 -1.69 -24.44 24.00
#